data_AF-A0A117S7H6-F1
#
_entry.id   AF-A0A117S7H6-F1
#
_cell.length_a   1.000
_cell.length_b   1.000
_cell.length_c   1.000
_cell.angle_alpha   90.00
_cell.angle_beta   90.00
_cell.angle_gamma   90.00
#
_symmetry.space_group_name_H-M   'P 1'
#
loop_
_entity.id
_entity.type
_entity.pdbx_description
1 polymer ?
#
loop_
_entity_poly.entity_id
_entity_poly.type
_entity_poly.pdbx_seq_one_letter_code
_entity_poly.pdbx_strand_id
1 'polypeptide(L)' 'MPVATHTKAAEDHKAAATAHETTAQLHTKGDHTAAVESSGKAKGCCDTAQKSTADAHDKSTIQAKK' A
#
# COMPACT_ATOMS: atom_id res chain seq x y z
N MET A 1 -8.52 17.47 6.30
CA MET A 1 -8.04 17.04 7.63
C MET A 1 -6.88 16.07 7.41
N PRO A 2 -5.63 16.45 7.70
CA PRO A 2 -4.43 15.64 7.42
C PRO A 2 -4.48 14.27 8.11
N VAL A 3 -5.18 14.17 9.25
CA VAL A 3 -5.44 12.90 9.94
C VAL A 3 -6.15 11.89 9.03
N ALA A 4 -7.20 12.30 8.30
CA ALA A 4 -7.95 11.40 7.44
C ALA A 4 -7.12 10.89 6.24
N THR A 5 -6.22 11.72 5.70
CA THR A 5 -5.33 11.33 4.60
C THR A 5 -4.21 10.42 5.08
N HIS A 6 -3.69 10.63 6.30
CA HIS A 6 -2.73 9.70 6.91
C HIS A 6 -3.38 8.36 7.29
N THR A 7 -4.62 8.35 7.79
CA THR A 7 -5.36 7.09 8.05
C THR A 7 -5.51 6.28 6.77
N LYS A 8 -5.94 6.91 5.67
CA LYS A 8 -6.09 6.23 4.39
C LYS A 8 -4.76 5.65 3.88
N ALA A 9 -3.67 6.43 3.98
CA ALA A 9 -2.34 5.94 3.60
C ALA A 9 -1.93 4.72 4.43
N ALA A 10 -2.21 4.71 5.74
CA ALA A 10 -1.92 3.57 6.61
C ALA A 10 -2.75 2.33 6.24
N GLU A 11 -4.02 2.49 5.86
CA GLU A 11 -4.86 1.39 5.37
C GLU A 11 -4.34 0.81 4.05
N ASP A 12 -3.93 1.67 3.11
CA ASP A 12 -3.33 1.24 1.84
C ASP A 12 -2.02 0.46 2.05
N HIS A 13 -1.16 0.92 2.98
CA HIS A 13 0.06 0.20 3.36
C HIS A 13 -0.23 -1.16 4.01
N LYS A 14 -1.28 -1.25 4.85
CA LYS A 14 -1.70 -2.52 5.46
C LYS A 14 -2.20 -3.51 4.41
N ALA A 15 -2.93 -3.04 3.41
CA ALA A 15 -3.36 -3.86 2.28
C ALA A 15 -2.17 -4.38 1.47
N ALA A 16 -1.19 -3.52 1.18
CA ALA A 16 0.03 -3.89 0.49
C ALA A 16 0.84 -4.96 1.26
N ALA A 17 1.01 -4.78 2.57
CA ALA A 17 1.69 -5.75 3.44
C ALA A 17 0.99 -7.12 3.39
N THR A 18 -0.34 -7.14 3.48
CA THR A 18 -1.14 -8.38 3.43
C THR A 18 -0.99 -9.10 2.08
N ALA A 19 -0.91 -8.34 0.97
CA ALA A 19 -0.68 -8.90 -0.35
C ALA A 19 0.73 -9.52 -0.50
N HIS A 20 1.74 -8.89 0.10
CA HIS A 20 3.09 -9.46 0.18
C HIS A 20 3.15 -10.72 1.03
N GLU A 21 2.48 -10.76 2.19
CA GLU A 21 2.39 -11.97 3.01
C GLU A 21 1.70 -13.11 2.27
N THR A 22 0.62 -12.82 1.55
CA THR A 22 -0.09 -13.81 0.72
C THR A 22 0.82 -14.36 -0.38
N THR A 23 1.57 -13.48 -1.05
CA THR A 23 2.55 -13.87 -2.07
C THR A 23 3.65 -14.76 -1.50
N ALA A 24 4.18 -14.44 -0.31
CA ALA A 24 5.18 -15.26 0.37
C ALA A 24 4.64 -16.64 0.76
N GLN A 25 3.40 -16.72 1.22
CA GLN A 25 2.74 -17.99 1.52
C GLN A 25 2.52 -18.85 0.27
N LEU A 26 2.13 -18.24 -0.86
CA LEU A 26 1.96 -18.95 -2.13
C LEU A 26 3.31 -19.46 -2.69
N HIS A 27 4.36 -18.66 -2.59
CA HIS A 27 5.73 -19.09 -2.91
C HIS A 27 6.17 -20.27 -2.05
N THR A 28 5.87 -20.23 -0.75
CA THR A 28 6.19 -21.32 0.19
C THR A 28 5.45 -22.62 -0.15
N LYS A 29 4.21 -22.52 -0.66
CA LYS A 29 3.41 -23.66 -1.10
C LYS A 29 3.80 -24.20 -2.49
N GLY A 30 4.70 -23.53 -3.20
CA GLY A 30 5.12 -23.92 -4.56
C GLY A 30 4.15 -23.46 -5.67
N ASP A 31 3.15 -22.64 -5.34
CA ASP A 31 2.12 -22.22 -6.28
C ASP A 31 2.53 -20.94 -7.02
N HIS A 32 3.47 -21.10 -7.97
CA HIS A 32 4.19 -19.98 -8.58
C HIS A 32 3.30 -19.06 -9.41
N THR A 33 2.28 -19.61 -10.10
CA THR A 33 1.33 -18.81 -10.90
C THR A 33 0.50 -17.88 -10.02
N ALA A 34 -0.06 -18.42 -8.94
CA ALA A 34 -0.82 -17.64 -7.96
C ALA A 34 0.07 -16.60 -7.26
N ALA A 35 1.33 -16.93 -7.01
CA ALA A 35 2.31 -16.01 -6.44
C ALA A 35 2.64 -14.86 -7.39
N VAL A 36 2.80 -15.10 -8.69
CA VAL A 36 3.04 -14.04 -9.70
C VAL A 36 1.82 -13.10 -9.80
N GLU A 37 0.60 -13.64 -9.85
CA GLU A 37 -0.61 -12.81 -9.84
C GLU A 37 -0.76 -11.99 -8.55
N SER A 38 -0.49 -12.61 -7.39
CA SER A 38 -0.53 -11.94 -6.08
C SER A 38 0.55 -10.87 -5.96
N SER A 39 1.74 -11.11 -6.52
CA SER A 39 2.84 -10.14 -6.58
C SER A 39 2.46 -8.93 -7.43
N GLY A 40 1.80 -9.14 -8.57
CA GLY A 40 1.26 -8.06 -9.39
C GLY A 40 0.25 -7.19 -8.64
N LYS A 41 -0.64 -7.82 -7.86
CA LYS A 41 -1.60 -7.11 -6.99
C LYS A 41 -0.89 -6.35 -5.87
N ALA A 42 0.10 -6.98 -5.22
CA ALA A 42 0.91 -6.35 -4.17
C ALA A 42 1.61 -5.08 -4.68
N LYS A 43 2.18 -5.14 -5.88
CA LYS A 43 2.78 -3.98 -6.55
C LYS A 43 1.77 -2.84 -6.75
N GLY A 44 0.55 -3.15 -7.23
CA GLY A 44 -0.51 -2.15 -7.39
C GLY A 44 -0.96 -1.50 -6.06
N CYS A 45 -1.01 -2.30 -4.99
CA CYS A 45 -1.28 -1.79 -3.64
C CYS A 45 -0.16 -0.86 -3.15
N CYS A 46 1.11 -1.22 -3.37
CA CYS A 46 2.26 -0.38 -3.03
C CYS A 46 2.23 0.97 -3.76
N ASP A 47 1.96 0.98 -5.08
CA ASP A 47 1.82 2.19 -5.88
C ASP A 47 0.71 3.11 -5.32
N THR A 48 -0.41 2.51 -4.91
CA THR A 48 -1.54 3.25 -4.32
C THR A 48 -1.17 3.82 -2.95
N ALA A 49 -0.55 3.02 -2.09
CA ALA A 49 -0.08 3.46 -0.78
C ALA A 49 0.94 4.59 -0.87
N GLN A 50 1.85 4.53 -1.86
CA GLN A 50 2.83 5.58 -2.12
C GLN A 50 2.15 6.88 -2.55
N LYS A 51 1.14 6.81 -3.44
CA LYS A 51 0.35 7.98 -3.85
C LYS A 51 -0.46 8.57 -2.69
N SER A 52 -1.12 7.74 -1.90
CA SER A 52 -1.86 8.18 -0.70
C SER A 52 -0.94 8.84 0.33
N THR A 53 0.27 8.31 0.50
CA THR A 53 1.29 8.91 1.37
C THR A 53 1.74 10.28 0.81
N ALA A 54 2.03 10.37 -0.49
CA ALA A 54 2.41 11.63 -1.11
C ALA A 54 1.32 12.70 -1.00
N ASP A 55 0.05 12.34 -1.22
CA ASP A 55 -1.12 13.22 -1.05
C ASP A 55 -1.28 13.68 0.40
N ALA A 56 -1.08 12.77 1.37
CA ALA A 56 -1.14 13.11 2.79
C ALA A 56 -0.02 14.11 3.18
N HIS A 57 1.20 13.89 2.69
CA HIS A 57 2.32 14.80 2.91
C HIS A 57 2.08 16.16 2.25
N ASP A 58 1.65 16.20 0.99
CA ASP A 58 1.34 17.45 0.28
C ASP A 58 0.28 18.27 1.03
N LYS A 59 -0.86 17.65 1.37
CA LYS A 59 -1.94 18.32 2.13
C LYS A 59 -1.51 18.75 3.53
N SER A 60 -0.66 17.96 4.19
CA SER A 60 -0.07 18.33 5.48
C SER A 60 0.85 19.54 5.35
N THR A 61 1.71 19.60 4.33
CA THR A 61 2.59 20.75 4.07
C THR A 61 1.84 22.02 3.69
N ILE A 62 0.74 21.91 2.93
CA ILE A 62 -0.13 23.05 2.60
C ILE A 62 -0.82 23.57 3.86
N GLN A 63 -1.24 22.67 4.76
CA GLN A 63 -1.92 23.06 5.99
C GLN A 63 -0.97 23.62 7.05
N ALA A 64 0.29 23.17 7.09
CA ALA A 64 1.33 23.70 7.98
C ALA A 64 1.86 25.09 7.56
N LYS A 65 1.57 25.54 6.34
CA LYS A 65 1.95 26.87 5.82
C LYS A 65 0.85 27.93 5.94
N LYS A 66 -0.32 27.59 6.49
CA LYS A 66 -1.45 28.50 6.77
C LYS A 66 -1.46 28.90 8.24
#